data_AF-A0A1G9R0N0-F1
#
_entry.id   AF-A0A1G9R0N0-F1
#
_cell.length_a   1.000
_cell.length_b   1.000
_cell.length_c   1.000
_cell.angle_alpha   90.00
_cell.angle_beta   90.00
_cell.angle_gamma   90.00
#
_symmetry.space_group_name_H-M   'P 1'
#
loop_
_entity.id
_entity.type
_entity.pdbx_description
1 polymer ?
#
loop_
_entity_poly.entity_id
_entity_poly.type
_entity_poly.pdbx_seq_one_letter_code
_entity_poly.pdbx_strand_id
1 'polypeptide(L)'
;MRALLPAFALALIATASCAQSVVPTETAAIDLVRGRRTEGFATVAQTLAYAERVTGGAFRLGAYRVDYRPEAPFARVRICYRLGIDPPTCGLAYRVAVNPPHVEPADRYDGLTRDLEHGPKAFLRALARDADLQRQPEILRKIRAALDPYDPYDWR
;
A
#
# COMPACT_ATOMS: atom_id res chain seq x y z
N MET A 1 30.76 65.76 19.14
CA MET A 1 31.24 64.94 17.99
C MET A 1 31.38 63.52 18.55
N ARG A 2 30.61 62.48 18.17
CA ARG A 2 30.54 61.81 16.85
C ARG A 2 31.95 61.56 16.27
N ALA A 3 32.40 60.35 15.95
CA ALA A 3 31.87 58.98 16.11
C ALA A 3 33.10 58.00 16.04
N LEU A 4 33.05 56.67 16.03
CA LEU A 4 32.01 55.64 15.83
C LEU A 4 32.21 54.44 16.80
N LEU A 5 31.24 53.52 16.83
CA LEU A 5 31.43 52.11 17.21
C LEU A 5 31.15 51.24 15.96
N PRO A 6 32.01 50.26 15.59
CA PRO A 6 31.70 49.36 14.48
C PRO A 6 30.65 48.34 14.90
N ALA A 7 29.54 48.30 14.18
CA ALA A 7 28.42 47.41 14.44
C ALA A 7 28.76 45.95 14.08
N PHE A 8 29.20 45.17 15.07
CA PHE A 8 29.17 43.70 15.00
C PHE A 8 27.80 43.19 15.46
N ALA A 9 26.80 43.28 14.57
CA ALA A 9 25.46 42.77 14.82
C ALA A 9 24.87 42.12 13.56
N LEU A 10 24.23 40.96 13.74
CA LEU A 10 23.35 40.28 12.77
C LEU A 10 24.00 39.79 11.47
N ALA A 11 24.80 38.73 11.59
CA ALA A 11 24.97 37.74 10.52
C ALA A 11 24.86 36.28 11.04
N LEU A 12 24.11 36.07 12.14
CA LEU A 12 23.58 34.75 12.48
C LEU A 12 22.42 34.44 11.52
N ILE A 13 22.79 34.09 10.28
CA ILE A 13 21.90 33.37 9.38
C ILE A 13 21.72 32.00 10.01
N ALA A 14 20.73 31.90 10.89
CA ALA A 14 20.17 30.63 11.29
C ALA A 14 19.60 30.00 10.01
N THR A 15 20.40 29.18 9.35
CA THR A 15 19.90 28.14 8.46
C THR A 15 19.10 27.18 9.34
N ALA A 16 17.88 27.59 9.64
CA ALA A 16 16.79 26.68 9.96
C ALA A 16 16.63 25.78 8.74
N SER A 17 17.49 24.75 8.68
CA SER A 17 17.32 23.63 7.80
C SER A 17 15.94 23.09 8.16
N CYS A 18 14.95 23.36 7.31
CA CYS A 18 13.61 22.87 7.50
C CYS A 18 13.73 21.37 7.66
N ALA A 19 13.58 20.87 8.88
CA ALA A 19 13.66 19.44 9.17
C ALA A 19 12.48 18.79 8.46
N GLN A 20 12.73 18.35 7.22
CA GLN A 20 11.72 17.79 6.35
C GLN A 20 11.15 16.58 7.08
N SER A 21 9.84 16.59 7.33
CA SER A 21 9.18 15.50 8.04
C SER A 21 9.51 14.18 7.33
N VAL A 22 10.13 13.25 8.06
CA VAL A 22 10.36 11.87 7.62
C VAL A 22 9.02 11.10 7.53
N VAL A 23 8.02 11.59 8.27
CA VAL A 23 6.65 11.09 8.26
C VAL A 23 5.87 11.76 7.11
N PRO A 24 5.29 10.98 6.17
CA PRO A 24 4.55 11.52 5.03
C PRO A 24 3.19 12.10 5.43
N THR A 25 2.68 13.06 4.64
CA THR A 25 1.25 13.42 4.68
C THR A 25 0.38 12.24 4.22
N GLU A 26 -0.90 12.23 4.61
CA GLU A 26 -1.80 11.11 4.31
C GLU A 26 -1.87 10.82 2.80
N THR A 27 -2.09 11.85 1.98
CA THR A 27 -2.10 11.74 0.52
C THR A 27 -0.77 11.20 -0.02
N ALA A 28 0.37 11.72 0.44
CA ALA A 28 1.68 11.26 -0.02
C ALA A 28 1.94 9.79 0.37
N ALA A 29 1.50 9.36 1.55
CA ALA A 29 1.62 7.97 2.00
C ALA A 29 0.77 7.03 1.12
N ILE A 30 -0.46 7.43 0.82
CA ILE A 30 -1.39 6.68 -0.04
C ILE A 30 -0.87 6.59 -1.47
N ASP A 31 -0.40 7.70 -2.05
CA ASP A 31 0.08 7.71 -3.43
C ASP A 31 1.39 6.93 -3.61
N LEU A 32 2.29 6.95 -2.62
CA LEU A 32 3.46 6.08 -2.60
C LEU A 32 3.09 4.59 -2.58
N VAL A 33 2.08 4.20 -1.78
CA VAL A 33 1.56 2.82 -1.78
C VAL A 33 0.89 2.47 -3.11
N ARG A 34 0.05 3.35 -3.67
CA ARG A 34 -0.62 3.12 -4.96
C ARG A 34 0.35 2.99 -6.13
N GLY A 35 1.43 3.79 -6.11
CA GLY A 35 2.48 3.81 -7.13
C GLY A 35 3.54 2.72 -6.98
N ARG A 36 3.64 2.06 -5.81
CA ARG A 36 4.58 0.97 -5.56
C ARG A 36 4.44 -0.13 -6.63
N ARG A 37 5.57 -0.52 -7.23
CA ARG A 37 5.66 -1.66 -8.14
C ARG A 37 5.73 -2.99 -7.37
N THR A 38 4.95 -3.95 -7.86
CA THR A 38 5.00 -5.38 -7.54
C THR A 38 6.09 -6.07 -8.36
N GLU A 39 6.48 -7.27 -7.96
CA GLU A 39 7.37 -8.17 -8.72
C GLU A 39 6.75 -8.58 -10.06
N GLY A 40 5.41 -8.59 -10.16
CA GLY A 40 4.67 -8.79 -11.40
C GLY A 40 4.61 -7.57 -12.32
N PHE A 41 5.52 -6.59 -12.16
CA PHE A 41 5.68 -5.34 -12.92
C PHE A 41 4.49 -4.36 -12.95
N ALA A 42 3.32 -4.75 -12.44
CA ALA A 42 2.19 -3.86 -12.16
C ALA A 42 2.41 -3.03 -10.89
N THR A 43 1.69 -1.93 -10.71
CA THR A 43 1.60 -1.26 -9.41
C THR A 43 0.60 -1.94 -8.47
N VAL A 44 0.67 -1.65 -7.17
CA VAL A 44 -0.34 -2.04 -6.18
C VAL A 44 -1.74 -1.59 -6.62
N ALA A 45 -1.90 -0.33 -7.03
CA ALA A 45 -3.20 0.18 -7.49
C ALA A 45 -3.70 -0.55 -8.75
N GLN A 46 -2.83 -0.82 -9.72
CA GLN A 46 -3.17 -1.59 -10.92
C GLN A 46 -3.58 -3.03 -10.56
N THR A 47 -2.90 -3.64 -9.60
CA THR A 47 -3.17 -5.02 -9.16
C THR A 47 -4.53 -5.14 -8.46
N LEU A 48 -4.85 -4.20 -7.56
CA LEU A 48 -6.14 -4.16 -6.88
C LEU A 48 -7.30 -3.90 -7.87
N ALA A 49 -7.13 -2.95 -8.78
CA ALA A 49 -8.12 -2.65 -9.83
C ALA A 49 -8.30 -3.81 -10.83
N TYR A 50 -7.22 -4.52 -11.16
CA TYR A 50 -7.29 -5.75 -11.95
C TYR A 50 -8.13 -6.80 -11.23
N ALA A 51 -7.86 -7.09 -9.96
CA ALA A 51 -8.57 -8.09 -9.18
C ALA A 51 -10.08 -7.79 -9.05
N GLU A 52 -10.45 -6.54 -8.79
CA GLU A 52 -11.87 -6.13 -8.71
C GLU A 52 -12.60 -6.34 -10.04
N ARG A 53 -11.96 -5.97 -11.16
CA ARG A 53 -12.50 -6.14 -12.51
C ARG A 53 -12.68 -7.62 -12.88
N VAL A 54 -11.64 -8.43 -12.73
CA VAL A 54 -11.67 -9.83 -13.23
C VAL A 54 -12.49 -10.77 -12.35
N THR A 55 -12.61 -10.49 -11.05
CA THR A 55 -13.46 -11.30 -10.14
C THR A 55 -14.95 -10.94 -10.20
N GLY A 56 -15.37 -10.03 -11.09
CA GLY A 56 -16.76 -9.59 -11.21
C GLY A 56 -17.28 -8.96 -9.91
N GLY A 57 -16.44 -8.16 -9.26
CA GLY A 57 -16.76 -7.48 -8.00
C GLY A 57 -16.93 -8.42 -6.79
N ALA A 58 -16.33 -9.61 -6.81
CA ALA A 58 -16.26 -10.51 -5.66
C ALA A 58 -15.18 -10.04 -4.65
N PHE A 59 -14.02 -9.62 -5.18
CA PHE A 59 -13.13 -8.69 -4.51
C PHE A 59 -13.56 -7.25 -4.86
N ARG A 60 -13.54 -6.33 -3.90
CA ARG A 60 -13.68 -4.88 -4.16
C ARG A 60 -12.73 -4.07 -3.29
N LEU A 61 -12.09 -3.07 -3.88
CA LEU A 61 -11.33 -2.08 -3.14
C LEU A 61 -12.29 -1.20 -2.30
N GLY A 62 -11.93 -0.96 -1.04
CA GLY A 62 -12.63 -0.05 -0.15
C GLY A 62 -11.86 1.26 -0.01
N ALA A 63 -11.42 1.56 1.21
CA ALA A 63 -10.69 2.78 1.55
C ALA A 63 -9.24 2.49 1.91
N TYR A 64 -8.40 3.51 1.79
CA TYR A 64 -7.10 3.57 2.45
C TYR A 64 -7.30 4.22 3.84
N ARG A 65 -6.54 3.78 4.84
CA ARG A 65 -6.44 4.39 6.17
C ARG A 65 -4.98 4.59 6.51
N VAL A 66 -4.61 5.73 7.08
CA VAL A 66 -3.24 6.01 7.48
C VAL A 66 -3.16 6.16 9.00
N ASP A 67 -2.51 5.19 9.63
CA ASP A 67 -2.25 5.17 11.06
C ASP A 67 -0.87 5.81 11.33
N TYR A 68 -0.85 6.88 12.12
CA TYR A 68 0.38 7.51 12.61
C TYR A 68 0.65 7.11 14.05
N ARG A 69 1.94 6.95 14.39
CA ARG A 69 2.40 6.71 15.76
C ARG A 69 3.50 7.71 16.10
N PRO A 70 3.41 8.47 17.21
CA PRO A 70 4.42 9.48 17.56
C PRO A 70 5.85 8.95 17.63
N GLU A 71 6.00 7.68 18.03
CA GLU A 71 7.29 6.99 18.19
C GLU A 71 7.83 6.32 16.91
N ALA A 72 7.07 6.30 15.81
CA ALA A 72 7.45 5.59 14.59
C ALA A 72 7.96 6.56 13.50
N PRO A 73 9.15 6.34 12.90
CA PRO A 73 9.67 7.16 11.81
C PRO A 73 9.02 6.84 10.44
N PHE A 74 7.76 6.37 10.45
CA PHE A 74 6.99 5.99 9.26
C PHE A 74 5.48 6.06 9.55
N ALA A 75 4.69 6.30 8.51
CA ALA A 75 3.25 6.09 8.53
C ALA A 75 2.91 4.63 8.23
N ARG A 76 1.82 4.09 8.78
CA ARG A 76 1.28 2.79 8.38
C ARG A 76 0.02 2.99 7.53
N VAL A 77 0.07 2.58 6.27
CA VAL A 77 -1.08 2.63 5.36
C VAL A 77 -1.75 1.26 5.34
N ARG A 78 -3.04 1.21 5.67
CA ARG A 78 -3.87 0.00 5.57
C ARG A 78 -4.86 0.15 4.42
N ILE A 79 -4.94 -0.85 3.55
CA ILE A 79 -5.92 -0.92 2.48
C ILE A 79 -7.05 -1.83 2.94
N CYS A 80 -8.26 -1.27 2.99
CA CYS A 80 -9.47 -1.99 3.30
C CYS A 80 -10.14 -2.48 2.02
N TYR A 81 -10.62 -3.71 2.01
CA TYR A 81 -11.28 -4.36 0.87
C TYR A 81 -12.48 -5.19 1.33
N ARG A 82 -13.35 -5.58 0.39
CA ARG A 82 -14.38 -6.60 0.60
C ARG A 82 -14.03 -7.86 -0.16
N LEU A 83 -14.33 -9.01 0.44
CA LEU A 83 -14.24 -10.32 -0.17
C LEU A 83 -15.52 -11.10 0.21
N GLY A 84 -16.62 -10.80 -0.49
CA GLY A 84 -17.94 -11.40 -0.30
C GLY A 84 -18.71 -11.10 1.00
N ILE A 85 -18.02 -10.93 2.13
CA ILE A 85 -18.63 -10.63 3.45
C ILE A 85 -18.38 -9.18 3.89
N ASP A 86 -19.29 -8.68 4.72
CA ASP A 86 -19.11 -7.48 5.56
C ASP A 86 -18.89 -7.92 7.03
N PRO A 87 -18.17 -7.14 7.86
CA PRO A 87 -17.55 -5.85 7.56
C PRO A 87 -16.30 -5.96 6.65
N PRO A 88 -15.88 -4.86 5.99
CA PRO A 88 -14.70 -4.87 5.13
C PRO A 88 -13.40 -5.14 5.90
N THR A 89 -12.53 -5.95 5.31
CA THR A 89 -11.25 -6.38 5.87
C THR A 89 -10.15 -5.35 5.58
N CYS A 90 -9.51 -4.80 6.61
CA CYS A 90 -8.36 -3.90 6.51
C CYS A 90 -7.02 -4.64 6.71
N GLY A 91 -6.82 -5.71 5.93
CA GLY A 91 -5.72 -6.67 6.10
C GLY A 91 -4.44 -6.37 5.29
N LEU A 92 -4.55 -5.59 4.21
CA LEU A 92 -3.38 -5.19 3.42
C LEU A 92 -2.70 -4.01 4.10
N ALA A 93 -1.41 -4.10 4.39
CA ALA A 93 -0.73 -3.08 5.21
C ALA A 93 0.70 -2.80 4.76
N TYR A 94 1.05 -1.52 4.68
CA TYR A 94 2.35 -1.01 4.28
C TYR A 94 2.93 -0.06 5.33
N ARG A 95 4.25 0.00 5.44
CA ARG A 95 5.00 1.06 6.13
C ARG A 95 5.53 2.02 5.08
N VAL A 96 5.41 3.33 5.34
CA VAL A 96 5.79 4.39 4.40
C VAL A 96 6.60 5.46 5.10
N ALA A 97 7.79 5.74 4.58
CA ALA A 97 8.62 6.87 4.98
C ALA A 97 8.91 7.76 3.76
N VAL A 98 9.26 9.02 4.01
CA VAL A 98 9.71 9.97 2.98
C VAL A 98 11.10 10.51 3.32
N ASN A 99 11.79 11.00 2.30
CA ASN A 99 13.14 11.57 2.38
C ASN A 99 14.21 10.59 2.94
N PRO A 100 14.51 9.48 2.22
CA PRO A 100 14.03 9.12 0.87
C PRO A 100 12.66 8.41 0.89
N PRO A 101 11.88 8.47 -0.21
CA PRO A 101 10.65 7.69 -0.32
C PRO A 101 10.92 6.18 -0.20
N HIS A 102 10.36 5.57 0.84
CA HIS A 102 10.44 4.14 1.09
C HIS A 102 9.05 3.57 1.37
N VAL A 103 8.74 2.44 0.76
CA VAL A 103 7.51 1.68 0.99
C VAL A 103 7.89 0.22 1.18
N GLU A 104 7.28 -0.44 2.15
CA GLU A 104 7.42 -1.89 2.32
C GLU A 104 6.15 -2.51 2.92
N PRO A 105 5.88 -3.79 2.65
CA PRO A 105 4.86 -4.55 3.36
C PRO A 105 5.08 -4.49 4.88
N ALA A 106 4.01 -4.29 5.64
CA ALA A 106 4.07 -4.24 7.10
C ALA A 106 4.34 -5.60 7.74
N ASP A 107 3.91 -6.68 7.07
CA ASP A 107 4.42 -8.04 7.19
C ASP A 107 5.10 -8.45 5.87
N ARG A 108 6.28 -9.07 5.94
CA ARG A 108 7.09 -9.44 4.78
C ARG A 108 7.06 -10.94 4.46
N TYR A 109 6.61 -11.78 5.41
CA TYR A 109 6.79 -13.23 5.33
C TYR A 109 5.47 -13.97 5.06
N ASP A 110 4.36 -13.46 5.58
CA ASP A 110 3.03 -14.02 5.36
C ASP A 110 1.98 -12.97 4.97
N GLY A 111 0.72 -13.43 4.90
CA GLY A 111 -0.44 -12.59 4.67
C GLY A 111 -0.65 -12.11 3.24
N LEU A 112 -1.86 -11.61 2.99
CA LEU A 112 -2.33 -11.22 1.66
C LEU A 112 -1.52 -10.04 1.06
N THR A 113 -0.86 -9.22 1.88
CA THR A 113 0.07 -8.18 1.39
C THR A 113 1.26 -8.79 0.68
N ARG A 114 1.82 -9.91 1.15
CA ARG A 114 2.95 -10.56 0.48
C ARG A 114 2.55 -11.05 -0.90
N ASP A 115 1.40 -11.72 -1.02
CA ASP A 115 0.89 -12.19 -2.31
C ASP A 115 0.53 -11.04 -3.27
N LEU A 116 0.08 -9.89 -2.76
CA LEU A 116 -0.12 -8.66 -3.53
C LEU A 116 1.19 -8.15 -4.16
N GLU A 117 2.29 -8.20 -3.42
CA GLU A 117 3.62 -7.80 -3.89
C GLU A 117 4.19 -8.71 -4.98
N HIS A 118 3.79 -9.98 -4.99
CA HIS A 118 4.14 -10.93 -6.06
C HIS A 118 3.31 -10.70 -7.34
N GLY A 119 2.39 -9.72 -7.33
CA GLY A 119 1.63 -9.25 -8.49
C GLY A 119 0.28 -9.95 -8.73
N PRO A 120 -0.40 -9.62 -9.85
CA PRO A 120 -1.83 -9.91 -10.00
C PRO A 120 -2.25 -11.37 -9.88
N LYS A 121 -1.50 -12.31 -10.47
CA LYS A 121 -1.81 -13.74 -10.41
C LYS A 121 -1.61 -14.32 -9.02
N ALA A 122 -0.59 -13.87 -8.29
CA ALA A 122 -0.33 -14.30 -6.91
C ALA A 122 -1.43 -13.79 -5.97
N PHE A 123 -1.78 -12.50 -6.10
CA PHE A 123 -2.88 -11.89 -5.35
C PHE A 123 -4.22 -12.61 -5.56
N LEU A 124 -4.62 -12.89 -6.81
CA LEU A 124 -5.84 -13.67 -7.10
C LEU A 124 -5.81 -15.07 -6.46
N ARG A 125 -4.69 -15.79 -6.54
CA ARG A 125 -4.53 -17.10 -5.88
C ARG A 125 -4.67 -17.00 -4.37
N ALA A 126 -4.20 -15.93 -3.76
CA ALA A 126 -4.32 -15.69 -2.33
C ALA A 126 -5.75 -15.33 -1.91
N LEU A 127 -6.46 -14.50 -2.70
CA LEU A 127 -7.89 -14.25 -2.52
C LEU A 127 -8.71 -15.53 -2.64
N ALA A 128 -8.34 -16.46 -3.54
CA ALA A 128 -8.98 -17.77 -3.63
C ALA A 128 -8.75 -18.60 -2.36
N ARG A 129 -7.51 -18.64 -1.82
CA ARG A 129 -7.22 -19.30 -0.53
C ARG A 129 -8.03 -18.71 0.63
N ASP A 130 -8.10 -17.38 0.70
CA ASP A 130 -8.85 -16.67 1.76
C ASP A 130 -10.37 -16.94 1.66
N ALA A 131 -10.94 -16.90 0.45
CA ALA A 131 -12.35 -17.25 0.22
C ALA A 131 -12.68 -18.71 0.55
N ASP A 132 -11.76 -19.64 0.29
CA ASP A 132 -11.91 -21.07 0.61
C ASP A 132 -11.85 -21.31 2.13
N LEU A 133 -10.88 -20.70 2.82
CA LEU A 133 -10.77 -20.72 4.29
C LEU A 133 -12.02 -20.12 4.98
N GLN A 134 -12.55 -19.03 4.42
CA GLN A 134 -13.80 -18.39 4.89
C GLN A 134 -15.07 -19.12 4.44
N ARG A 135 -14.95 -20.26 3.75
CA ARG A 135 -16.07 -21.10 3.26
C ARG A 135 -17.07 -20.35 2.38
N GLN A 136 -16.55 -19.54 1.44
CA GLN A 136 -17.35 -18.72 0.52
C GLN A 136 -17.35 -19.29 -0.92
N PRO A 137 -18.14 -20.34 -1.22
CA PRO A 137 -18.05 -21.08 -2.49
C PRO A 137 -18.35 -20.22 -3.73
N GLU A 138 -19.32 -19.30 -3.65
CA GLU A 138 -19.66 -18.43 -4.79
C GLU A 138 -18.57 -17.40 -5.12
N ILE A 139 -17.86 -16.91 -4.09
CA ILE A 139 -16.73 -15.99 -4.25
C ILE A 139 -15.53 -16.74 -4.80
N LEU A 140 -15.23 -17.91 -4.23
CA LEU A 140 -14.20 -18.82 -4.71
C LEU A 140 -14.41 -19.20 -6.19
N ARG A 141 -15.65 -19.50 -6.60
CA ARG A 141 -16.02 -19.80 -7.99
C ARG A 141 -15.68 -18.65 -8.94
N LYS A 142 -16.03 -17.41 -8.57
CA LYS A 142 -15.69 -16.20 -9.36
C LYS A 142 -14.19 -15.95 -9.47
N ILE A 143 -13.44 -16.17 -8.40
CA ILE A 143 -11.97 -15.97 -8.39
C ILE A 143 -11.28 -17.08 -9.19
N ARG A 144 -11.74 -18.33 -9.10
CA ARG A 144 -11.24 -19.44 -9.92
C ARG A 144 -11.47 -19.20 -11.41
N ALA A 145 -12.66 -18.73 -11.81
CA ALA A 145 -12.95 -18.36 -13.20
C ALA A 145 -12.01 -17.25 -13.74
N ALA A 146 -11.52 -16.34 -12.89
CA ALA A 146 -10.53 -15.34 -13.27
C ALA A 146 -9.09 -15.88 -13.36
N LEU A 147 -8.82 -17.05 -12.77
CA LEU A 147 -7.53 -17.74 -12.82
C LEU A 147 -7.44 -18.80 -13.93
N ASP A 148 -8.60 -19.25 -14.43
CA ASP A 148 -8.77 -20.27 -15.48
C ASP A 148 -7.87 -20.05 -16.72
N PRO A 149 -7.75 -18.84 -17.31
CA PRO A 149 -6.88 -18.58 -18.48
C PRO A 149 -5.38 -18.67 -18.18
N TYR A 150 -5.01 -19.06 -16.96
CA TYR A 150 -3.65 -19.18 -16.49
C TYR A 150 -3.40 -20.51 -15.76
N ASP A 151 -4.28 -21.50 -15.90
CA ASP A 151 -4.03 -22.88 -15.50
C ASP A 151 -2.94 -23.48 -16.42
N PRO A 152 -1.78 -23.92 -15.90
CA PRO A 152 -0.74 -24.53 -16.71
C PRO A 152 -1.13 -25.89 -17.31
N TYR A 153 -2.30 -26.44 -16.95
CA TYR A 153 -2.84 -27.69 -17.46
C TYR A 153 -4.00 -27.50 -18.47
N ASP A 154 -4.43 -26.26 -18.77
CA ASP A 154 -5.34 -26.00 -19.90
C ASP A 154 -4.50 -25.78 -21.18
N TRP A 155 -4.46 -26.80 -22.04
CA TRP A 155 -3.61 -26.87 -23.24
C TRP A 155 -4.39 -26.60 -24.55
N ARG A 156 -5.55 -25.95 -24.45
CA ARG A 156 -6.46 -25.65 -25.57
C ARG A 156 -5.97 -24.53 -26.50
#